data_AF-A0A8B8BA29-F1
#
_entry.id   AF-A0A8B8BA29-F1
#
_cell.length_a   1.000
_cell.length_b   1.000
_cell.length_c   1.000
_cell.angle_alpha   90.00
_cell.angle_beta   90.00
_cell.angle_gamma   90.00
#
_symmetry.space_group_name_H-M   'P 1'
#
loop_
_entity.id
_entity.type
_entity.pdbx_description
1 polymer ?
#
loop_
_entity_poly.entity_id
_entity_poly.type
_entity_poly.pdbx_seq_one_letter_code
_entity_poly.pdbx_strand_id
1 'polypeptide(L)'
;MAEQAQQVGAGGVPIGAKTSEFYRTENVPNRFENPEWFQGYGGKTQHPMYRTSSSDYGAKSPSVHTMPTTFHARSQKFSMHLGQCGMYRNHSLNTGLDQSKV
;
A
#
# COMPACT_ATOMS: atom_id res chain seq x y z
N MET A 1 33.57 13.49 22.99
CA MET A 1 32.68 12.64 22.17
C MET A 1 31.68 13.59 21.52
N ALA A 2 31.76 13.77 20.20
CA ALA A 2 30.84 14.67 19.50
C ALA A 2 29.53 13.92 19.23
N GLU A 3 28.44 14.41 19.82
CA GLU A 3 27.08 13.97 19.57
C GLU A 3 26.73 14.35 18.12
N GLN A 4 26.62 13.37 17.22
CA GLN A 4 26.18 13.65 15.86
C GLN A 4 24.70 14.02 15.91
N ALA A 5 24.38 15.25 15.53
CA ALA A 5 22.99 15.71 15.44
C ALA A 5 22.23 14.83 14.44
N GLN A 6 21.28 14.03 14.95
CA GLN A 6 20.49 13.14 14.11
C GLN A 6 19.55 13.98 13.24
N GLN A 7 19.66 13.84 11.93
CA GLN A 7 18.76 14.53 11.01
C GLN A 7 17.33 14.04 11.22
N VAL A 8 16.41 14.99 11.44
CA VAL A 8 14.98 14.74 11.63
C VAL A 8 14.24 14.86 10.31
N GLY A 9 13.42 13.86 10.01
CA GLY A 9 12.56 13.78 8.84
C GLY A 9 11.13 14.25 9.13
N ALA A 10 10.20 13.82 8.27
CA ALA A 10 8.80 14.17 8.36
C ALA A 10 8.19 13.77 9.72
N GLY A 11 7.40 14.67 10.32
CA GLY A 11 6.75 14.43 11.62
C GLY A 11 7.69 14.45 12.82
N GLY A 12 8.92 14.97 12.69
CA GLY A 12 9.88 15.10 13.80
C GLY A 12 10.57 13.78 14.17
N VAL A 13 10.50 12.80 13.28
CA VAL A 13 11.02 11.44 13.48
C VAL A 13 12.42 11.35 12.87
N PRO A 14 13.40 10.64 13.45
CA PRO A 14 14.70 10.44 12.81
C PRO A 14 14.57 9.87 11.39
N ILE A 15 15.44 10.34 10.48
CA ILE A 15 15.58 9.75 9.14
C ILE A 15 15.93 8.25 9.29
N GLY A 16 15.30 7.41 8.49
CA GLY A 16 15.43 5.94 8.52
C GLY A 16 14.61 5.24 9.61
N ALA A 17 13.77 5.96 10.35
CA ALA A 17 12.90 5.39 11.35
C ALA A 17 11.92 4.36 10.79
N LYS A 18 11.72 3.29 11.55
CA LYS A 18 10.79 2.22 11.18
C LYS A 18 9.51 2.29 11.99
N THR A 19 8.39 1.90 11.37
CA THR A 19 7.09 1.91 12.05
C THR A 19 7.06 0.98 13.27
N SER A 20 7.75 -0.18 13.21
CA SER A 20 7.88 -1.11 14.34
C SER A 20 8.68 -0.58 15.54
N GLU A 21 9.52 0.43 15.34
CA GLU A 21 10.29 1.05 16.43
C GLU A 21 9.40 1.92 17.33
N PHE A 22 8.33 2.48 16.77
CA PHE A 22 7.42 3.40 17.46
C PHE A 22 6.10 2.74 17.85
N TYR A 23 5.64 1.76 17.08
CA TYR A 23 4.37 1.10 17.28
C TYR A 23 4.51 -0.42 17.14
N ARG A 24 3.64 -1.16 17.81
CA ARG A 24 3.53 -2.60 17.57
C ARG A 24 2.90 -2.84 16.20
N THR A 25 3.61 -3.51 15.30
CA THR A 25 3.14 -3.84 13.96
C THR A 25 2.85 -5.33 13.79
N GLU A 26 1.89 -5.67 12.93
CA GLU A 26 1.54 -7.06 12.60
C GLU A 26 1.35 -7.22 11.09
N ASN A 27 2.15 -8.07 10.45
CA ASN A 27 2.07 -8.40 9.01
C ASN A 27 2.09 -7.18 8.07
N VAL A 28 2.87 -6.15 8.38
CA VAL A 28 3.02 -4.98 7.50
C VAL A 28 4.07 -5.20 6.40
N PRO A 29 3.78 -4.88 5.13
CA PRO A 29 4.77 -4.83 4.07
C PRO A 29 5.93 -3.87 4.36
N ASN A 30 7.12 -4.18 3.84
CA ASN A 30 8.33 -3.35 3.98
C ASN A 30 8.12 -1.87 3.61
N ARG A 31 7.23 -1.59 2.64
CA ARG A 31 6.90 -0.22 2.24
C ARG A 31 6.22 0.58 3.36
N PHE A 32 5.37 -0.04 4.17
CA PHE A 32 4.72 0.61 5.32
C PHE A 32 5.60 0.57 6.57
N GLU A 33 6.50 -0.40 6.66
CA GLU A 33 7.50 -0.47 7.72
C GLU A 33 8.53 0.66 7.62
N ASN A 34 8.87 1.09 6.40
CA ASN A 34 9.85 2.15 6.14
C ASN A 34 9.15 3.32 5.42
N PRO A 35 8.68 4.37 6.14
CA PRO A 35 7.96 5.50 5.54
C PRO A 35 8.72 6.20 4.42
N GLU A 36 10.05 6.17 4.43
CA GLU A 36 10.91 6.78 3.40
C GLU A 36 10.75 6.18 2.00
N TRP A 37 10.17 4.98 1.90
CA TRP A 37 9.85 4.39 0.60
C TRP A 37 8.86 5.27 -0.20
N PHE A 38 8.04 6.05 0.50
CA PHE A 38 7.06 6.93 -0.11
C PHE A 38 7.71 8.23 -0.62
N GLN A 39 7.99 8.26 -1.93
CA GLN A 39 8.54 9.40 -2.64
C GLN A 39 7.45 10.21 -3.35
N GLY A 40 7.78 11.44 -3.78
CA GLY A 40 6.88 12.31 -4.56
C GLY A 40 6.00 13.23 -3.71
N TYR A 41 6.20 13.24 -2.40
CA TYR A 41 5.63 14.22 -1.48
C TYR A 41 6.55 15.45 -1.40
N GLY A 42 6.03 16.54 -0.85
CA GLY A 42 6.68 17.84 -0.94
C GLY A 42 6.19 18.54 -2.19
N GLY A 43 5.23 19.44 -2.00
CA GLY A 43 4.60 20.17 -3.11
C GLY A 43 5.64 20.90 -3.97
N LYS A 44 5.25 21.25 -5.20
CA LYS A 44 6.11 22.05 -6.08
C LYS A 44 6.49 23.36 -5.40
N THR A 45 7.71 23.83 -5.64
CA THR A 45 8.16 25.15 -5.18
C THR A 45 7.31 26.22 -5.87
N GLN A 46 6.34 26.76 -5.13
CA GLN A 46 5.44 27.81 -5.58
C GLN A 46 5.66 29.06 -4.75
N HIS A 47 5.54 30.22 -5.39
CA HIS A 47 5.57 31.49 -4.67
C HIS A 47 4.48 31.51 -3.58
N PRO A 48 4.79 31.89 -2.33
CA PRO A 48 3.84 31.81 -1.21
C PRO A 48 2.50 32.52 -1.46
N MET A 49 2.50 33.62 -2.19
CA MET A 49 1.29 34.40 -2.53
C MET A 49 0.38 33.69 -3.55
N TYR A 50 0.88 32.68 -4.26
CA TYR A 50 0.13 31.94 -5.30
C TYR A 50 -0.13 30.48 -4.89
N ARG A 51 -0.09 30.15 -3.59
CA ARG A 51 -0.50 28.83 -3.10
C ARG A 51 -2.03 28.70 -3.13
N THR A 52 -2.50 27.58 -3.63
CA THR A 52 -3.92 27.21 -3.62
C THR A 52 -4.15 26.13 -2.56
N SER A 53 -5.38 25.98 -2.09
CA SER A 53 -5.75 24.88 -1.17
C SER A 53 -5.49 23.49 -1.77
N SER A 54 -5.65 23.34 -3.08
CA SER A 54 -5.31 22.10 -3.79
C SER A 54 -3.83 21.75 -3.71
N SER A 55 -2.96 22.75 -3.48
CA SER A 55 -1.51 22.53 -3.32
C SER A 55 -1.15 21.84 -2.01
N ASP A 56 -2.05 21.81 -1.02
CA ASP A 56 -1.84 21.14 0.26
C ASP A 56 -1.95 19.61 0.13
N TYR A 57 -2.72 19.14 -0.84
CA TYR A 57 -2.86 17.70 -1.10
C TYR A 57 -1.53 17.12 -1.60
N GLY A 58 -1.02 16.11 -0.91
CA GLY A 58 0.29 15.50 -1.22
C GLY A 58 1.51 16.34 -0.80
N ALA A 59 1.31 17.52 -0.19
CA ALA A 59 2.43 18.38 0.22
C ALA A 59 3.25 17.77 1.37
N LYS A 60 2.61 17.01 2.27
CA LYS A 60 3.23 16.43 3.47
C LYS A 60 3.61 14.98 3.21
N SER A 61 4.88 14.64 3.39
CA SER A 61 5.34 13.25 3.35
C SER A 61 4.81 12.46 4.56
N PRO A 62 4.56 11.16 4.38
CA PRO A 62 4.14 10.32 5.49
C PRO A 62 5.29 10.08 6.48
N SER A 63 4.94 9.84 7.74
CA SER A 63 5.85 9.39 8.80
C SER A 63 5.34 8.11 9.47
N VAL A 64 6.12 7.57 10.41
CA VAL A 64 5.74 6.39 11.23
C VAL A 64 4.39 6.58 11.93
N HIS A 65 3.99 7.81 12.24
CA HIS A 65 2.72 8.13 12.91
C HIS A 65 1.50 8.07 11.98
N THR A 66 1.74 8.03 10.66
CA THR A 66 0.69 7.95 9.63
C THR A 66 0.63 6.59 8.94
N MET A 67 1.66 5.75 9.13
CA MET A 67 1.72 4.41 8.56
C MET A 67 0.75 3.46 9.26
N PRO A 68 0.17 2.48 8.53
CA PRO A 68 -0.66 1.46 9.13
C PRO A 68 0.18 0.52 10.01
N THR A 69 -0.36 0.11 11.15
CA THR A 69 0.26 -0.88 12.04
C THR A 69 -0.05 -2.32 11.65
N THR A 70 -1.12 -2.54 10.88
CA THR A 70 -1.55 -3.86 10.41
C THR A 70 -2.01 -3.80 8.96
N PHE A 71 -1.67 -4.82 8.14
CA PHE A 71 -2.08 -4.86 6.74
C PHE A 71 -2.56 -6.26 6.32
N HIS A 72 -3.84 -6.36 5.93
CA HIS A 72 -4.47 -7.61 5.50
C HIS A 72 -4.73 -7.61 4.00
N ALA A 73 -3.69 -7.78 3.20
CA ALA A 73 -3.85 -7.93 1.75
C ALA A 73 -4.58 -9.23 1.40
N ARG A 74 -5.52 -9.12 0.46
CA ARG A 74 -6.13 -10.28 -0.19
C ARG A 74 -5.34 -10.64 -1.44
N SER A 75 -4.80 -11.86 -1.48
CA SER A 75 -4.12 -12.36 -2.66
C SER A 75 -5.12 -12.85 -3.69
N GLN A 76 -5.03 -12.33 -4.92
CA GLN A 76 -5.83 -12.81 -6.05
C GLN A 76 -5.11 -13.91 -6.84
N LYS A 77 -3.94 -14.41 -6.40
CA LYS A 77 -3.09 -15.36 -7.14
C LYS A 77 -3.86 -16.59 -7.63
N PHE A 78 -4.77 -17.13 -6.81
CA PHE A 78 -5.59 -18.29 -7.17
C PHE A 78 -6.52 -18.00 -8.37
N SER A 79 -7.20 -16.85 -8.37
CA SER A 79 -8.20 -16.52 -9.41
C SER A 79 -7.64 -15.72 -10.58
N MET A 80 -6.39 -15.23 -10.50
CA MET A 80 -5.78 -14.41 -11.55
C MET A 80 -5.75 -15.13 -12.91
N HIS A 81 -5.45 -16.44 -12.92
CA HIS A 81 -5.44 -17.19 -14.18
C HIS A 81 -6.84 -17.28 -14.80
N LEU A 82 -7.90 -17.35 -13.99
CA LEU A 82 -9.27 -17.46 -14.47
C LEU A 82 -9.71 -16.18 -15.19
N GLY A 83 -9.21 -15.01 -14.76
CA GLY A 83 -9.46 -13.74 -15.43
C GLY A 83 -8.86 -13.65 -16.83
N GLN A 84 -7.78 -14.39 -17.12
CA GLN A 84 -7.16 -14.42 -18.45
C GLN A 84 -7.97 -15.24 -19.46
N CYS A 85 -8.69 -16.26 -19.01
CA CYS A 85 -9.40 -17.22 -19.86
C CYS A 85 -10.75 -16.69 -20.41
N GLY A 86 -11.19 -15.51 -19.98
CA GLY A 86 -12.48 -14.92 -20.40
C GLY A 86 -13.70 -15.63 -19.81
N MET A 87 -14.88 -15.37 -20.38
CA MET A 87 -16.13 -15.96 -19.91
C MET A 87 -16.21 -17.44 -20.33
N TYR A 88 -16.48 -18.33 -19.35
CA TYR A 88 -16.68 -19.75 -19.62
C TYR A 88 -17.84 -19.96 -20.61
N ARG A 89 -17.63 -20.89 -21.55
CA ARG A 89 -18.68 -21.41 -22.44
C ARG A 89 -18.69 -22.93 -22.40
N ASN A 90 -19.89 -23.48 -22.29
CA ASN A 90 -20.09 -24.92 -22.39
C ASN A 90 -20.15 -25.33 -23.87
N HIS A 91 -19.24 -26.21 -24.28
CA HIS A 91 -19.20 -26.81 -25.61
C HIS A 91 -19.37 -28.33 -25.57
N SER A 92 -19.90 -28.88 -24.47
CA SER A 92 -20.09 -30.33 -24.31
C SER A 92 -21.42 -30.79 -24.89
N LEU A 93 -21.47 -32.05 -25.32
CA LEU A 93 -22.71 -32.74 -25.71
C LEU A 93 -23.32 -33.46 -24.50
N ASN A 94 -24.64 -33.47 -24.42
CA ASN A 94 -25.36 -34.27 -23.42
C ASN A 94 -25.23 -35.76 -23.75
N THR A 95 -24.50 -36.50 -22.92
CA THR A 95 -24.23 -37.95 -23.09
C THR A 95 -24.70 -38.78 -21.90
N GLY A 96 -25.41 -38.16 -20.96
CA GLY A 96 -26.01 -38.89 -19.84
C GLY A 96 -27.03 -39.91 -20.34
N LEU A 97 -26.85 -41.18 -19.94
CA LEU A 97 -27.87 -42.20 -20.12
C LEU A 97 -29.06 -41.86 -19.23
N ASP A 98 -30.27 -42.09 -19.75
CA ASP A 98 -31.47 -41.87 -18.98
C ASP A 98 -31.51 -42.81 -17.76
N GLN A 99 -31.80 -42.26 -16.59
CA GLN A 99 -31.83 -43.03 -15.35
C GLN A 99 -33.28 -43.34 -14.99
N SER A 100 -33.58 -44.64 -14.95
CA SER A 100 -34.83 -45.17 -14.41
C SER A 100 -34.94 -44.83 -12.93
N LYS A 101 -36.09 -44.27 -12.52
CA LYS A 101 -36.46 -44.15 -11.09
C LYS A 101 -37.17 -45.41 -10.56
N VAL A 102 -37.39 -46.40 -11.43
CA VAL A 102 -38.03 -47.70 -11.13
C VAL A 102 -36.98 -48.79 -11.09
#